data_AF-A0ABD1ARB6-F1
#
_entry.id   AF-A0ABD1ARB6-F1
#
_cell.length_a   1.000
_cell.length_b   1.000
_cell.length_c   1.000
_cell.angle_alpha   90.00
_cell.angle_beta   90.00
_cell.angle_gamma   90.00
#
_symmetry.space_group_name_H-M   'P 1'
#
loop_
_entity.id
_entity.type
_entity.pdbx_description
1 polymer ?
#
loop_
_entity_poly.entity_id
_entity_poly.type
_entity_poly.pdbx_seq_one_letter_code
_entity_poly.pdbx_strand_id
1 'polypeptide(L)'
;MLKTIKLKNEGLALSRNSIGETALHMMARKPYAISQGKQLNLFQRLANSTFRGFFREAKMRTCAHQLVEELWNVIVPLPVNEVSILLGSPSRLLFDAAQSGNVELLVILFRSYPDLIWKVDDKNRSLFHIAAINRHENIFNIIYELGTFKDLLAAYREKESENNLLHLVACLPPISRLQVVSGAALQMQRELLWFKIR
;
A
#
# COMPACT_ATOMS: atom_id res chain seq x y z
N MET A 1 -32.07 5.09 11.27
CA MET A 1 -31.41 4.25 10.25
C MET A 1 -29.91 4.52 10.13
N LEU A 2 -29.45 5.77 9.95
CA LEU A 2 -28.00 6.07 9.83
C LEU A 2 -27.16 5.69 11.07
N LYS A 3 -27.67 5.92 12.29
CA LYS A 3 -27.00 5.48 13.54
C LYS A 3 -26.86 3.95 13.63
N THR A 4 -27.87 3.21 13.17
CA THR A 4 -27.89 1.74 13.21
C THR A 4 -26.93 1.11 12.20
N ILE A 5 -26.76 1.74 11.03
CA ILE A 5 -25.76 1.33 10.03
C ILE A 5 -24.35 1.62 10.56
N LYS A 6 -24.13 2.79 11.17
CA LYS A 6 -22.83 3.18 11.74
C LYS A 6 -22.37 2.24 12.85
N LEU A 7 -23.26 1.88 13.79
CA LEU A 7 -22.98 0.90 14.86
C LEU A 7 -22.69 -0.51 14.32
N LYS A 8 -23.37 -0.93 13.25
CA LYS A 8 -23.12 -2.23 12.61
C LYS A 8 -21.76 -2.28 11.91
N ASN A 9 -21.35 -1.16 11.30
CA ASN A 9 -20.03 -1.00 10.67
C ASN A 9 -18.90 -0.88 11.71
N GLU A 10 -19.17 -0.26 12.86
CA GLU A 10 -18.22 -0.18 13.98
C GLU A 10 -17.85 -1.58 14.51
N GLY A 11 -18.85 -2.43 14.73
CA GLY A 11 -18.64 -3.83 15.11
C GLY A 11 -17.88 -4.62 14.05
N LEU A 12 -18.10 -4.33 12.75
CA LEU A 12 -17.44 -5.02 11.64
C LEU A 12 -15.97 -4.60 11.45
N ALA A 13 -15.65 -3.32 11.66
CA ALA A 13 -14.28 -2.80 11.52
C ALA A 13 -13.32 -3.41 12.54
N LEU A 14 -13.80 -3.65 13.76
CA LEU A 14 -13.01 -4.20 14.87
C LEU A 14 -13.19 -5.71 15.06
N SER A 15 -14.15 -6.32 14.35
CA SER A 15 -14.35 -7.77 14.38
C SER A 15 -13.11 -8.49 13.88
N ARG A 16 -12.70 -9.53 14.60
CA ARG A 16 -11.59 -10.41 14.26
C ARG A 16 -12.12 -11.79 13.90
N ASN A 17 -11.59 -12.38 12.83
CA ASN A 17 -11.88 -13.76 12.46
C ASN A 17 -11.15 -14.77 13.39
N SER A 18 -11.25 -16.06 13.09
CA SER A 18 -10.60 -17.13 13.86
C SER A 18 -9.07 -17.04 13.94
N ILE A 19 -8.44 -16.31 13.03
CA ILE A 19 -6.98 -16.08 12.96
C ILE A 19 -6.61 -14.71 13.58
N GLY A 20 -7.61 -13.96 14.06
CA GLY A 20 -7.42 -12.63 14.65
C GLY A 20 -7.41 -11.50 13.63
N GLU A 21 -7.63 -11.76 12.34
CA GLU A 21 -7.58 -10.77 11.27
C GLU A 21 -8.86 -9.93 11.23
N THR A 22 -8.69 -8.62 11.04
CA THR A 22 -9.82 -7.71 10.73
C THR A 22 -10.14 -7.72 9.25
N ALA A 23 -11.31 -7.17 8.88
CA ALA A 23 -11.69 -7.01 7.48
C ALA A 23 -10.62 -6.29 6.65
N LEU A 24 -9.94 -5.29 7.22
CA LEU A 24 -8.86 -4.57 6.53
C LEU A 24 -7.63 -5.46 6.23
N HIS A 25 -7.27 -6.39 7.12
CA HIS A 25 -6.18 -7.34 6.86
C HIS A 25 -6.52 -8.24 5.67
N MET A 26 -7.76 -8.72 5.60
CA MET A 26 -8.22 -9.54 4.48
C MET A 26 -8.24 -8.76 3.16
N MET A 27 -8.63 -7.48 3.22
CA MET A 27 -8.66 -6.59 2.05
C MET A 27 -7.25 -6.19 1.58
N ALA A 28 -6.29 -6.00 2.49
CA ALA A 28 -4.90 -5.73 2.16
C ALA A 28 -4.33 -6.75 1.17
N ARG A 29 -4.69 -8.02 1.32
CA ARG A 29 -4.21 -9.11 0.46
C ARG A 29 -4.99 -9.33 -0.83
N LYS A 30 -6.03 -8.53 -1.09
CA LYS A 30 -6.95 -8.70 -2.24
C LYS A 30 -7.07 -7.43 -3.10
N PRO A 31 -6.02 -7.07 -3.89
CA PRO A 31 -5.98 -5.83 -4.68
C PRO A 31 -7.08 -5.75 -5.75
N TYR A 32 -7.47 -6.88 -6.35
CA TYR A 32 -8.47 -6.96 -7.41
C TYR A 32 -9.92 -6.76 -6.92
N ALA A 33 -10.15 -6.85 -5.61
CA ALA A 33 -11.47 -6.56 -5.04
C ALA A 33 -11.76 -5.05 -5.07
N ILE A 34 -10.71 -4.23 -5.10
CA ILE A 34 -10.81 -2.76 -5.03
C ILE A 34 -10.66 -2.14 -6.44
N SER A 35 -9.79 -2.74 -7.27
CA SER A 35 -9.55 -2.34 -8.66
C SER A 35 -10.20 -3.29 -9.69
N GLN A 36 -11.40 -2.94 -10.20
CA GLN A 36 -11.94 -3.52 -11.43
C GLN A 36 -12.01 -2.44 -12.51
N GLY A 37 -10.97 -2.33 -13.34
CA GLY A 37 -10.99 -1.46 -14.52
C GLY A 37 -9.62 -0.90 -14.89
N LYS A 38 -9.41 -0.75 -16.20
CA LYS A 38 -8.26 -0.14 -16.90
C LYS A 38 -7.36 0.72 -16.00
N GLN A 39 -6.08 0.34 -15.88
CA GLN A 39 -5.01 1.05 -15.17
C GLN A 39 -5.17 2.56 -15.34
N LEU A 40 -5.70 3.21 -14.31
CA LEU A 40 -6.02 4.63 -14.34
C LEU A 40 -4.72 5.41 -14.19
N ASN A 41 -4.56 6.46 -15.00
CA ASN A 41 -3.61 7.54 -14.78
C ASN A 41 -4.02 8.31 -13.51
N LEU A 42 -3.88 7.65 -12.36
CA LEU A 42 -4.17 8.11 -10.99
C LEU A 42 -3.49 9.45 -10.65
N PHE A 43 -2.48 9.83 -11.44
CA PHE A 43 -1.49 10.86 -11.14
C PHE A 43 -1.70 12.20 -11.86
N GLN A 44 -2.75 12.40 -12.67
CA GLN A 44 -2.89 13.66 -13.45
C GLN A 44 -3.15 14.94 -12.62
N ARG A 45 -3.13 14.90 -11.28
CA ARG A 45 -3.43 16.07 -10.43
C ARG A 45 -2.48 16.25 -9.25
N LEU A 46 -1.19 16.00 -9.46
CA LEU A 46 -0.15 16.25 -8.47
C LEU A 46 0.62 17.51 -8.85
N ALA A 47 0.01 18.66 -8.57
CA ALA A 47 0.70 19.93 -8.58
C ALA A 47 0.21 20.81 -7.42
N ASN A 48 1.12 20.95 -6.46
CA ASN A 48 1.35 22.09 -5.55
C ASN A 48 0.99 21.97 -4.05
N SER A 49 2.08 22.19 -3.30
CA SER A 49 2.28 22.66 -1.93
C SER A 49 1.69 21.85 -0.76
N THR A 50 2.62 21.14 -0.10
CA THR A 50 2.64 20.81 1.34
C THR A 50 1.48 19.98 1.89
N PHE A 51 1.76 18.67 1.97
CA PHE A 51 1.09 17.47 2.53
C PHE A 51 -0.42 17.43 2.85
N ARG A 52 -1.11 18.54 3.15
CA ARG A 52 -2.56 18.59 3.44
C ARG A 52 -3.47 18.53 2.21
N GLY A 53 -2.96 18.82 1.01
CA GLY A 53 -3.76 18.86 -0.23
C GLY A 53 -3.71 17.59 -1.10
N PHE A 54 -3.05 16.53 -0.63
CA PHE A 54 -2.39 15.54 -1.50
C PHE A 54 -3.31 14.55 -2.21
N PHE A 55 -4.59 14.51 -1.88
CA PHE A 55 -5.47 13.46 -2.37
C PHE A 55 -6.80 14.03 -2.83
N ARG A 56 -6.81 14.71 -3.98
CA ARG A 56 -8.08 15.05 -4.64
C ARG A 56 -8.68 13.81 -5.29
N GLU A 57 -9.97 13.62 -4.98
CA GLU A 57 -10.92 12.64 -5.49
C GLU A 57 -10.80 12.43 -7.02
N ALA A 58 -9.96 11.49 -7.44
CA ALA A 58 -10.26 10.71 -8.63
C ALA A 58 -11.27 9.65 -8.14
N LYS A 59 -12.55 10.00 -8.24
CA LYS A 59 -13.68 9.29 -7.63
C LYS A 59 -13.77 7.84 -8.13
N MET A 60 -13.07 6.92 -7.47
CA MET A 60 -13.16 5.48 -7.72
C MET A 60 -14.27 4.92 -6.85
N ARG A 61 -15.48 4.81 -7.43
CA ARG A 61 -16.67 4.30 -6.75
C ARG A 61 -16.80 2.79 -6.96
N THR A 62 -15.85 2.01 -6.46
CA THR A 62 -16.08 0.57 -6.24
C THR A 62 -16.62 0.37 -4.82
N CYS A 63 -17.51 -0.62 -4.61
CA CYS A 63 -18.06 -0.91 -3.28
C CYS A 63 -16.95 -1.22 -2.26
N ALA A 64 -15.84 -1.80 -2.70
CA ALA A 64 -14.69 -2.08 -1.85
C ALA A 64 -13.95 -0.82 -1.39
N HIS A 65 -13.84 0.22 -2.23
CA HIS A 65 -13.27 1.51 -1.82
C HIS A 65 -14.09 2.16 -0.71
N GLN A 66 -15.41 2.24 -0.92
CA GLN A 66 -16.35 2.80 0.07
C GLN A 66 -16.30 2.02 1.38
N LEU A 67 -16.22 0.68 1.31
CA LEU A 67 -16.10 -0.15 2.49
C LEU A 67 -14.79 0.13 3.25
N VAL A 68 -13.63 0.23 2.58
CA VAL A 68 -12.38 0.57 3.26
C VAL A 68 -12.46 1.94 3.93
N GLU A 69 -13.03 2.95 3.26
CA GLU A 69 -13.21 4.28 3.87
C GLU A 69 -14.13 4.21 5.09
N GLU A 70 -15.24 3.47 5.03
CA GLU A 70 -16.15 3.31 6.17
C GLU A 70 -15.48 2.61 7.35
N LEU A 71 -14.75 1.52 7.10
CA LEU A 71 -14.03 0.80 8.17
C LEU A 71 -12.90 1.65 8.74
N TRP A 72 -12.20 2.40 7.90
CA TRP A 72 -11.11 3.27 8.34
C TRP A 72 -11.61 4.47 9.13
N ASN A 73 -12.74 5.06 8.77
CA ASN A 73 -13.36 6.16 9.52
C ASN A 73 -13.79 5.76 10.94
N VAL A 74 -13.98 4.45 11.21
CA VAL A 74 -14.19 3.92 12.56
C VAL A 74 -12.88 3.82 13.34
N ILE A 75 -11.77 3.54 12.66
CA ILE A 75 -10.46 3.31 13.29
C ILE A 75 -9.72 4.64 13.55
N VAL A 76 -9.91 5.65 12.71
CA VAL A 76 -9.26 6.97 12.85
C VAL A 76 -9.50 7.67 14.20
N PRO A 77 -10.68 7.60 14.83
CA PRO A 77 -10.89 8.22 16.15
C PRO A 77 -10.24 7.46 17.31
N LEU A 78 -9.71 6.25 17.09
CA LEU A 78 -9.14 5.44 18.17
C LEU A 78 -7.77 5.99 18.63
N PRO A 79 -7.37 5.68 19.88
CA PRO A 79 -6.03 6.01 20.36
C PRO A 79 -4.94 5.44 19.45
N VAL A 80 -3.85 6.20 19.24
CA VAL A 80 -2.73 5.81 18.36
C VAL A 80 -2.18 4.43 18.70
N ASN A 81 -2.16 4.07 19.98
CA ASN A 81 -1.72 2.74 20.44
C ASN A 81 -2.62 1.62 19.91
N GLU A 82 -3.95 1.81 19.94
CA GLU A 82 -4.91 0.83 19.42
C GLU A 82 -4.81 0.70 17.90
N VAL A 83 -4.68 1.82 17.20
CA VAL A 83 -4.46 1.82 15.73
C VAL A 83 -3.16 1.09 15.40
N SER A 84 -2.08 1.34 16.14
CA SER A 84 -0.79 0.67 15.92
C SER A 84 -0.89 -0.85 16.16
N ILE A 85 -1.63 -1.29 17.18
CA ILE A 85 -1.87 -2.71 17.45
C ILE A 85 -2.71 -3.33 16.33
N LEU A 86 -3.76 -2.63 15.87
CA LEU A 86 -4.62 -3.10 14.78
C LEU A 86 -3.84 -3.21 13.47
N LEU A 87 -2.98 -2.25 13.14
CA LEU A 87 -2.17 -2.28 11.92
C LEU A 87 -1.03 -3.31 11.99
N GLY A 88 -0.62 -3.72 13.19
CA GLY A 88 0.51 -4.61 13.43
C GLY A 88 0.14 -6.05 13.77
N SER A 89 -1.13 -6.39 13.99
CA SER A 89 -1.55 -7.71 14.44
C SER A 89 -2.92 -8.15 13.88
N PRO A 90 -3.01 -9.37 13.30
CA PRO A 90 -2.06 -10.48 13.43
C PRO A 90 -0.92 -10.44 12.38
N SER A 91 -1.07 -9.66 11.33
CA SER A 91 -0.04 -9.41 10.33
C SER A 91 0.13 -7.91 10.14
N ARG A 92 1.21 -7.50 9.48
CA ARG A 92 1.50 -6.08 9.28
C ARG A 92 0.73 -5.58 8.08
N LEU A 93 -0.47 -5.07 8.32
CA LEU A 93 -1.46 -4.69 7.32
C LEU A 93 -0.88 -3.86 6.17
N LEU A 94 -0.06 -2.85 6.48
CA LEU A 94 0.59 -2.01 5.47
C LEU A 94 1.54 -2.80 4.56
N PHE A 95 2.32 -3.71 5.13
CA PHE A 95 3.28 -4.52 4.39
C PHE A 95 2.60 -5.62 3.60
N ASP A 96 1.53 -6.22 4.13
CA ASP A 96 0.68 -7.16 3.41
C ASP A 96 0.06 -6.48 2.16
N ALA A 97 -0.40 -5.24 2.31
CA ALA A 97 -0.92 -4.44 1.21
C ALA A 97 0.17 -4.11 0.18
N ALA A 98 1.36 -3.71 0.64
CA ALA A 98 2.50 -3.43 -0.22
C ALA A 98 2.97 -4.68 -0.99
N GLN A 99 3.06 -5.83 -0.32
CA GLN A 99 3.43 -7.10 -0.92
C GLN A 99 2.40 -7.58 -1.95
N SER A 100 1.12 -7.29 -1.70
CA SER A 100 0.02 -7.69 -2.59
C SER A 100 -0.21 -6.72 -3.74
N GLY A 101 0.40 -5.52 -3.71
CA GLY A 101 0.19 -4.50 -4.74
C GLY A 101 -1.12 -3.72 -4.57
N ASN A 102 -1.67 -3.70 -3.34
CA ASN A 102 -2.93 -3.00 -3.05
C ASN A 102 -2.69 -1.49 -2.81
N VAL A 103 -2.48 -0.77 -3.91
CA VAL A 103 -2.20 0.67 -3.95
C VAL A 103 -3.35 1.47 -3.33
N GLU A 104 -4.59 1.10 -3.65
CA GLU A 104 -5.77 1.88 -3.26
C GLU A 104 -5.95 1.90 -1.74
N LEU A 105 -5.77 0.75 -1.08
CA LEU A 105 -5.81 0.69 0.37
C LEU A 105 -4.71 1.55 0.99
N LEU A 106 -3.47 1.46 0.52
CA LEU A 106 -2.36 2.28 1.03
C LEU A 106 -2.64 3.78 0.86
N VAL A 107 -3.19 4.19 -0.29
CA VAL A 107 -3.58 5.58 -0.56
C VAL A 107 -4.65 6.06 0.42
N ILE A 108 -5.66 5.24 0.74
CA ILE A 108 -6.69 5.60 1.75
C ILE A 108 -6.06 5.76 3.14
N LEU A 109 -5.14 4.87 3.53
CA LEU A 109 -4.51 4.95 4.85
C LEU A 109 -3.59 6.16 4.98
N PHE A 110 -2.76 6.44 3.97
CA PHE A 110 -1.86 7.59 3.98
C PHE A 110 -2.58 8.94 3.95
N ARG A 111 -3.81 9.01 3.41
CA ARG A 111 -4.66 10.21 3.46
C ARG A 111 -4.95 10.64 4.89
N SER A 112 -5.37 9.68 5.72
CA SER A 112 -5.78 9.97 7.09
C SER A 112 -4.59 9.97 8.05
N TYR A 113 -3.59 9.12 7.81
CA TYR A 113 -2.37 9.00 8.62
C TYR A 113 -1.12 8.99 7.74
N PRO A 114 -0.64 10.17 7.35
CA PRO A 114 0.52 10.27 6.48
C PRO A 114 1.81 9.71 7.10
N ASP A 115 1.95 9.73 8.43
CA ASP A 115 3.12 9.23 9.16
C ASP A 115 3.34 7.71 8.99
N LEU A 116 2.33 6.97 8.54
CA LEU A 116 2.44 5.54 8.25
C LEU A 116 3.48 5.25 7.15
N ILE A 117 3.82 6.24 6.33
CA ILE A 117 4.83 6.10 5.27
C ILE A 117 6.23 5.79 5.81
N TRP A 118 6.50 6.18 7.06
CA TRP A 118 7.77 5.98 7.75
C TRP A 118 7.89 4.62 8.45
N LYS A 119 6.85 3.78 8.39
CA LYS A 119 6.89 2.44 9.00
C LYS A 119 7.88 1.54 8.26
N VAL A 120 8.64 0.78 9.04
CA VAL A 120 9.57 -0.25 8.56
C VAL A 120 9.21 -1.62 9.14
N ASP A 121 9.58 -2.67 8.43
CA ASP A 121 9.43 -4.03 8.94
C ASP A 121 10.58 -4.46 9.87
N ASP A 122 10.62 -5.72 10.30
CA ASP A 122 11.64 -6.24 11.22
C ASP A 122 13.03 -6.27 10.60
N LYS A 123 13.08 -6.26 9.26
CA LYS A 123 14.30 -6.19 8.48
C LYS A 123 14.67 -4.75 8.14
N ASN A 124 14.04 -3.76 8.75
CA ASN A 124 14.23 -2.34 8.45
C ASN A 124 13.88 -1.97 6.98
N ARG A 125 12.96 -2.71 6.35
CA ARG A 125 12.50 -2.44 5.00
C ARG A 125 11.26 -1.55 5.05
N SER A 126 11.26 -0.44 4.31
CA SER A 126 10.06 0.37 4.13
C SER A 126 9.07 -0.28 3.16
N LEU A 127 7.86 0.29 3.08
CA LEU A 127 6.84 -0.15 2.12
C LEU A 127 7.35 -0.11 0.66
N PHE A 128 8.26 0.81 0.34
CA PHE A 128 8.88 0.92 -0.97
C PHE A 128 9.89 -0.19 -1.27
N HIS A 129 10.61 -0.67 -0.25
CA HIS A 129 11.48 -1.85 -0.40
C HIS A 129 10.62 -3.08 -0.74
N ILE A 130 9.50 -3.27 -0.03
CA ILE A 130 8.57 -4.37 -0.31
C ILE A 130 7.95 -4.24 -1.72
N ALA A 131 7.54 -3.04 -2.10
CA ALA A 131 6.99 -2.80 -3.44
C ALA A 131 8.02 -3.07 -4.56
N ALA A 132 9.27 -2.67 -4.37
CA ALA A 132 10.37 -2.92 -5.30
C ALA A 132 10.66 -4.41 -5.48
N ILE A 133 10.76 -5.15 -4.37
CA ILE A 133 10.95 -6.62 -4.37
C ILE A 133 9.81 -7.28 -5.16
N ASN A 134 8.56 -6.86 -4.96
CA ASN A 134 7.39 -7.48 -5.58
C ASN A 134 7.01 -6.91 -6.96
N ARG A 135 7.77 -5.96 -7.51
CA ARG A 135 7.49 -5.28 -8.79
C ARG A 135 6.09 -4.69 -8.85
N HIS A 136 5.74 -3.93 -7.81
CA HIS A 136 4.47 -3.17 -7.73
C HIS A 136 4.72 -1.70 -8.00
N GLU A 137 4.66 -1.35 -9.28
CA GLU A 137 5.12 -0.07 -9.81
C GLU A 137 4.34 1.09 -9.26
N ASN A 138 3.02 0.94 -9.25
CA ASN A 138 2.09 1.94 -8.77
C ASN A 138 2.34 2.32 -7.31
N ILE A 139 2.86 1.40 -6.49
CA ILE A 139 3.24 1.70 -5.10
C ILE A 139 4.63 2.33 -5.06
N PHE A 140 5.57 1.79 -5.84
CA PHE A 140 6.92 2.34 -5.93
C PHE A 140 6.90 3.81 -6.39
N ASN A 141 6.10 4.14 -7.40
CA ASN A 141 5.99 5.49 -7.97
C ASN A 141 5.48 6.53 -6.97
N ILE A 142 4.81 6.13 -5.88
CA ILE A 142 4.42 7.05 -4.80
C ILE A 142 5.66 7.74 -4.21
N ILE A 143 6.84 7.09 -4.24
CA ILE A 143 8.07 7.67 -3.68
C ILE A 143 8.47 8.99 -4.37
N TYR A 144 8.23 9.12 -5.68
CA TYR A 144 8.58 10.31 -6.44
C TYR A 144 7.68 11.50 -6.08
N GLU A 145 6.46 11.22 -5.63
CA GLU A 145 5.50 12.21 -5.16
C GLU A 145 5.86 12.76 -3.77
N LEU A 146 6.80 12.13 -3.05
CA LEU A 146 7.25 12.59 -1.74
C LEU A 146 8.27 13.73 -1.81
N GLY A 147 8.67 14.14 -3.01
CA GLY A 147 9.60 15.25 -3.21
C GLY A 147 10.93 15.00 -2.49
N THR A 148 11.32 15.89 -1.59
CA THR A 148 12.59 15.81 -0.85
C THR A 148 12.64 14.69 0.19
N PHE A 149 11.48 14.15 0.62
CA PHE A 149 11.43 13.04 1.57
C PHE A 149 11.88 11.70 0.96
N LYS A 150 11.91 11.59 -0.38
CA LYS A 150 12.39 10.39 -1.08
C LYS A 150 13.84 10.06 -0.71
N ASP A 151 14.67 11.07 -0.47
CA ASP A 151 16.10 10.88 -0.18
C ASP A 151 16.28 10.23 1.21
N LEU A 152 15.40 10.53 2.16
CA LEU A 152 15.36 9.88 3.47
C LEU A 152 14.98 8.41 3.36
N LEU A 153 14.02 8.08 2.50
CA LEU A 153 13.60 6.70 2.25
C LEU A 153 14.64 5.91 1.47
N ALA A 154 15.37 6.57 0.56
CA ALA A 154 16.47 5.98 -0.19
C ALA A 154 17.69 5.69 0.69
N ALA A 155 17.84 6.41 1.82
CA ALA A 155 18.90 6.18 2.80
C ALA A 155 18.67 4.94 3.67
N TYR A 156 17.45 4.39 3.71
CA TYR A 156 17.17 3.17 4.45
C TYR A 156 17.91 1.97 3.85
N ARG A 157 18.35 1.08 4.74
CA ARG A 157 19.06 -0.16 4.40
C ARG A 157 18.45 -1.31 5.16
N GLU A 158 18.31 -2.44 4.49
CA GLU A 158 17.89 -3.68 5.14
C GLU A 158 18.91 -4.06 6.22
N LYS A 159 18.41 -4.42 7.41
CA LYS A 159 19.23 -4.63 8.61
C LYS A 159 20.28 -5.73 8.44
N GLU A 160 19.95 -6.79 7.72
CA GLU A 160 20.80 -7.99 7.59
C GLU A 160 21.78 -7.90 6.42
N SER A 161 21.32 -7.42 5.27
CA SER A 161 22.06 -7.43 4.02
C SER A 161 22.72 -6.09 3.68
N GLU A 162 22.36 -5.02 4.42
CA GLU A 162 22.66 -3.62 4.10
C GLU A 162 22.20 -3.17 2.70
N ASN A 163 21.33 -3.94 2.05
CA ASN A 163 20.78 -3.61 0.74
C ASN A 163 19.88 -2.38 0.86
N ASN A 164 20.16 -1.37 0.04
CA ASN A 164 19.25 -0.25 -0.16
C ASN A 164 18.22 -0.57 -1.26
N LEU A 165 17.29 0.37 -1.48
CA LEU A 165 16.23 0.24 -2.46
C LEU A 165 16.73 -0.12 -3.88
N LEU A 166 17.85 0.45 -4.31
CA LEU A 166 18.42 0.22 -5.65
C LEU A 166 18.95 -1.21 -5.81
N HIS A 167 19.60 -1.77 -4.77
CA HIS A 167 20.03 -3.16 -4.78
C HIS A 167 18.83 -4.11 -4.94
N LEU A 168 17.75 -3.85 -4.19
CA LEU A 168 16.54 -4.69 -4.23
C LEU A 168 15.79 -4.62 -5.56
N VAL A 169 15.80 -3.47 -6.24
CA VAL A 169 15.23 -3.35 -7.60
C VAL A 169 16.03 -4.20 -8.58
N ALA A 170 17.36 -4.29 -8.43
CA ALA A 170 18.21 -5.12 -9.28
C ALA A 170 18.08 -6.64 -9.01
N CYS A 171 17.56 -7.03 -7.84
CA CYS A 171 17.31 -8.44 -7.52
C CYS A 171 16.15 -9.04 -8.35
N LEU A 172 16.21 -10.35 -8.59
CA LEU A 172 15.15 -11.09 -9.25
C LEU A 172 13.84 -11.02 -8.44
N PRO A 173 12.70 -10.73 -9.09
CA PRO A 173 11.43 -10.66 -8.40
C PRO A 173 10.91 -12.06 -8.01
N PRO A 174 9.92 -12.15 -7.11
CA PRO A 174 9.30 -13.40 -6.71
C PRO A 174 8.76 -14.20 -7.91
N ILE A 175 8.73 -15.53 -7.75
CA ILE A 175 8.24 -16.48 -8.78
C ILE A 175 6.84 -16.11 -9.27
N SER A 176 5.96 -15.67 -8.37
CA SER A 176 4.60 -15.22 -8.69
C SER A 176 4.57 -14.06 -9.69
N ARG A 177 5.63 -13.26 -9.80
CA ARG A 177 5.79 -12.16 -10.76
C ARG A 177 6.55 -12.60 -12.01
N LEU A 178 7.52 -13.51 -11.85
CA LEU A 178 8.32 -14.08 -12.95
C LEU A 178 7.48 -14.96 -13.88
N GLN A 179 6.58 -15.78 -13.34
CA GLN A 179 5.81 -16.76 -14.12
C GLN A 179 4.53 -16.20 -14.77
N VAL A 180 4.25 -14.89 -14.61
CA VAL A 180 3.13 -14.22 -15.30
C VAL A 180 3.29 -14.31 -16.82
N VAL A 181 4.53 -14.39 -17.31
CA VAL A 181 4.83 -14.49 -18.74
C VAL A 181 5.84 -15.61 -18.97
N SER A 182 5.60 -16.43 -19.99
CA SER A 182 6.47 -17.55 -20.33
C SER A 182 7.67 -17.12 -21.18
N GLY A 183 8.88 -17.43 -20.73
CA GLY A 183 10.12 -17.26 -21.49
C GLY A 183 10.94 -16.02 -21.10
N ALA A 184 12.27 -16.18 -21.13
CA ALA A 184 13.24 -15.17 -20.65
C ALA A 184 13.16 -13.83 -21.42
N ALA A 185 12.89 -13.88 -22.73
CA ALA A 185 12.78 -12.67 -23.55
C ALA A 185 11.59 -11.78 -23.13
N LEU A 186 10.43 -12.38 -22.82
CA LEU A 186 9.25 -11.64 -22.39
C LEU A 186 9.37 -11.15 -20.94
N GLN A 187 10.07 -11.90 -20.08
CA GLN A 187 10.44 -11.43 -18.74
C GLN A 187 11.33 -10.19 -18.83
N MET A 188 12.38 -10.23 -19.66
CA MET A 188 13.28 -9.10 -19.89
C MET A 188 12.53 -7.88 -20.47
N GLN A 189 11.65 -8.09 -21.45
CA GLN A 189 10.86 -7.00 -22.03
C GLN A 189 10.01 -6.28 -20.98
N ARG A 190 9.44 -7.01 -20.03
CA ARG A 190 8.64 -6.43 -18.95
C ARG A 190 9.49 -5.68 -17.92
N GLU A 191 10.65 -6.22 -17.55
CA GLU A 191 11.60 -5.50 -16.68
C GLU A 191 12.08 -4.21 -17.36
N LEU A 192 12.29 -4.20 -18.68
CA LEU A 192 12.61 -2.98 -19.43
C LEU A 192 11.49 -1.92 -19.40
N LEU A 193 10.23 -2.34 -19.38
CA LEU A 193 9.11 -1.41 -19.23
C LEU A 193 9.12 -0.76 -17.84
N TRP A 194 9.42 -1.53 -16.80
CA TRP A 194 9.61 -1.02 -15.44
C TRP A 194 10.71 0.05 -15.36
N PHE A 195 11.87 -0.20 -15.97
CA PHE A 195 13.00 0.75 -15.95
C PHE A 195 12.77 2.01 -16.79
N LYS A 196 11.92 1.95 -17.81
CA LYS A 196 11.63 3.11 -18.68
C LYS A 196 10.61 4.07 -18.09
N ILE A 197 9.95 3.70 -17.00
CA ILE A 197 8.94 4.56 -16.39
C ILE A 197 9.67 5.62 -15.55
N ARG A 198 9.33 6.87 -15.86
CA ARG A 198 10.08 8.12 -15.66
C ARG A 198 10.65 8.38 -14.26
#